data_AF-A0A0B6ZMH2-F1
#
_entry.id   AF-A0A0B6ZMH2-F1
#
_cell.length_a   1.000
_cell.length_b   1.000
_cell.length_c   1.000
_cell.angle_alpha   90.00
_cell.angle_beta   90.00
_cell.angle_gamma   90.00
#
_symmetry.space_group_name_H-M   'P 1'
#
loop_
_entity.id
_entity.type
_entity.pdbx_description
1 polymer ?
#
loop_
_entity_poly.entity_id
_entity_poly.type
_entity_poly.pdbx_seq_one_letter_code
_entity_poly.pdbx_strand_id
1 'polypeptide(L)'
;MANTTVCTDTSEAVELYEAQRLYLKPVAKVNICVQLPQLKAAGKTISNWEVMEKLKHMIRPEVFLTLKIFKSTMEFIRLEGEIENKSRIHNIILKLDGKTIKLSGFTEILKVRAAEAKVSFPSKHDWDSYFRDAKNMNEMKPGERPDTIYLKDLPTRWFAVHSDN
;
A
#
# COMPACT_ATOMS: atom_id res chain seq x y z
N MET A 1 14.96 -9.59 2.49
CA MET A 1 15.68 -8.59 1.69
C MET A 1 14.70 -7.47 1.39
N ALA A 2 15.03 -6.21 1.68
CA ALA A 2 14.19 -5.10 1.26
C ALA A 2 14.19 -5.03 -0.27
N ASN A 3 13.01 -5.02 -0.89
CA ASN A 3 12.88 -4.92 -2.34
C ASN A 3 13.13 -3.46 -2.75
N THR A 4 14.39 -3.11 -3.01
CA THR A 4 14.74 -1.81 -3.59
C THR A 4 14.14 -1.72 -4.99
N THR A 5 13.29 -0.72 -5.21
CA THR A 5 12.64 -0.48 -6.51
C THR A 5 13.03 0.91 -6.98
N VAL A 6 13.28 1.07 -8.28
CA VAL A 6 13.60 2.39 -8.85
C VAL A 6 12.38 3.29 -8.75
N CYS A 7 12.56 4.47 -8.16
CA CYS A 7 11.54 5.52 -8.13
C CYS A 7 11.58 6.27 -9.45
N THR A 8 10.56 6.10 -10.29
CA THR A 8 10.52 6.69 -11.64
C THR A 8 9.97 8.11 -11.66
N ASP A 9 9.10 8.44 -10.72
CA ASP A 9 8.53 9.77 -10.57
C ASP A 9 8.98 10.36 -9.22
N THR A 10 9.46 11.60 -9.18
CA THR A 10 9.91 12.28 -7.96
C THR A 10 9.05 13.49 -7.61
N SER A 11 7.95 13.72 -8.33
CA SER A 11 7.12 14.94 -8.21
C SER A 11 6.52 15.18 -6.83
N GLU A 12 6.21 14.11 -6.08
CA GLU A 12 5.65 14.19 -4.72
C GLU A 12 6.70 13.92 -3.63
N ALA A 13 7.99 13.84 -3.98
CA ALA A 13 9.05 13.62 -3.00
C ALA A 13 9.27 14.87 -2.12
N VAL A 14 9.49 14.64 -0.83
CA VAL A 14 9.80 15.69 0.16
C VAL A 14 11.17 15.44 0.77
N GLU A 15 11.88 16.51 1.06
CA GLU A 15 13.19 16.44 1.72
C GLU A 15 13.04 15.94 3.16
N LEU A 16 13.79 14.88 3.49
CA LEU A 16 13.95 14.43 4.87
C LEU A 16 15.33 14.84 5.40
N TYR A 17 16.36 14.75 4.54
CA TYR A 17 17.71 15.21 4.88
C TYR A 17 18.48 15.62 3.60
N GLU A 18 18.36 16.89 3.23
CA GLU A 18 18.90 17.45 1.99
C GLU A 18 20.42 17.30 1.86
N ALA A 19 21.17 17.45 2.97
CA ALA A 19 22.63 17.36 2.98
C ALA A 19 23.17 16.00 2.47
N GLN A 20 22.39 14.92 2.61
CA GLN A 20 22.70 13.61 2.02
C GLN A 20 21.75 13.25 0.87
N ARG A 21 20.95 14.18 0.36
CA ARG A 21 19.97 13.94 -0.70
C ARG A 21 18.98 12.83 -0.34
N LEU A 22 18.53 12.81 0.92
CA LEU A 22 17.49 11.91 1.41
C LEU A 22 16.12 12.53 1.22
N TYR A 23 15.27 11.83 0.47
CA TYR A 23 13.90 12.22 0.21
C TYR A 23 12.94 11.11 0.62
N LEU A 24 11.77 11.50 1.09
CA LEU A 24 10.64 10.62 1.29
C LEU A 24 9.64 10.84 0.18
N LYS A 25 9.20 9.77 -0.47
CA LYS A 25 8.07 9.83 -1.39
C LYS A 25 6.86 9.14 -0.76
N PRO A 26 5.72 9.83 -0.58
CA PRO A 26 4.52 9.19 -0.08
C PRO A 26 4.00 8.17 -1.10
N VAL A 27 3.44 7.06 -0.61
CA VAL A 27 2.71 6.08 -1.41
C VAL A 27 1.26 6.09 -0.92
N ALA A 28 0.32 6.14 -1.87
CA ALA A 28 -1.10 6.06 -1.54
C ALA A 28 -1.58 4.61 -1.62
N LYS A 29 -2.55 4.24 -0.79
CA LYS A 29 -3.07 2.88 -0.72
C LYS A 29 -4.57 2.88 -0.98
N VAL A 30 -5.03 1.94 -1.79
CA VAL A 30 -6.46 1.72 -2.06
C VAL A 30 -6.87 0.33 -1.60
N ASN A 31 -7.93 0.27 -0.81
CA ASN A 31 -8.60 -0.99 -0.46
C ASN A 31 -9.64 -1.32 -1.52
N ILE A 32 -9.55 -2.53 -2.07
CA ILE A 32 -10.45 -3.02 -3.11
C ILE A 32 -11.15 -4.27 -2.59
N CYS A 33 -12.47 -4.34 -2.74
CA CYS A 33 -13.28 -5.50 -2.42
C CYS A 33 -14.04 -5.94 -3.67
N VAL A 34 -13.80 -7.17 -4.10
CA VAL A 34 -14.50 -7.80 -5.22
C VAL A 34 -15.50 -8.79 -4.66
N GLN A 35 -16.79 -8.54 -4.85
CA GLN A 35 -17.86 -9.45 -4.45
C GLN A 35 -17.95 -10.61 -5.44
N LEU A 36 -17.92 -11.82 -4.91
CA LEU A 36 -18.05 -13.06 -5.68
C LEU A 36 -19.53 -13.49 -5.70
N PRO A 37 -20.01 -14.07 -6.82
CA PRO A 37 -21.34 -14.63 -6.88
C PRO A 37 -21.45 -15.85 -5.97
N GLN A 38 -22.66 -16.13 -5.51
CA GLN A 38 -23.01 -17.42 -4.93
C GLN A 38 -22.93 -18.47 -6.06
N LEU A 39 -21.76 -19.10 -6.20
CA LEU A 39 -21.51 -20.09 -7.25
C LEU A 39 -22.42 -21.30 -7.03
N LYS A 40 -23.46 -21.43 -7.85
CA LYS A 40 -24.44 -22.53 -7.77
C LYS A 40 -23.91 -23.83 -8.38
N ALA A 41 -22.89 -23.77 -9.21
CA ALA A 41 -22.31 -24.92 -9.90
C ALA A 41 -21.07 -25.43 -9.15
N ALA A 42 -21.12 -26.69 -8.71
CA ALA A 42 -19.99 -27.36 -8.07
C ALA A 42 -18.80 -27.47 -9.05
N GLY A 43 -17.59 -27.11 -8.59
CA GLY A 43 -16.34 -27.36 -9.31
C GLY A 43 -15.74 -26.19 -10.11
N LYS A 44 -16.41 -25.03 -10.22
CA LYS A 44 -15.79 -23.82 -10.80
C LYS A 44 -15.20 -22.93 -9.70
N THR A 45 -13.92 -22.60 -9.79
CA THR A 45 -13.23 -21.68 -8.88
C THR A 45 -12.87 -20.38 -9.61
N ILE A 46 -12.96 -19.26 -8.89
CA ILE A 46 -12.56 -17.95 -9.44
C ILE A 46 -11.04 -17.79 -9.27
N SER A 47 -10.36 -17.48 -10.38
CA SER A 47 -8.92 -17.24 -10.37
C SER A 47 -8.60 -15.86 -9.78
N ASN A 48 -7.88 -15.85 -8.66
CA ASN A 48 -7.34 -14.64 -8.04
C ASN A 48 -6.51 -13.81 -9.04
N TRP A 49 -5.70 -14.49 -9.87
CA TRP A 49 -4.87 -13.83 -10.86
C TRP A 49 -5.70 -13.10 -11.92
N GLU A 50 -6.76 -13.73 -12.43
CA GLU A 50 -7.63 -13.10 -13.42
C GLU A 50 -8.31 -11.85 -12.85
N VAL A 51 -8.77 -11.91 -11.60
CA VAL A 51 -9.33 -10.75 -10.88
C VAL A 51 -8.29 -9.63 -10.78
N MET A 52 -7.05 -9.95 -10.42
CA MET A 52 -5.96 -8.97 -10.34
C MET A 52 -5.65 -8.32 -11.70
N GLU A 53 -5.60 -9.09 -12.78
CA GLU A 53 -5.36 -8.56 -14.13
C GLU A 53 -6.50 -7.65 -14.62
N LYS A 54 -7.75 -8.02 -14.34
CA LYS A 54 -8.91 -7.17 -14.65
C LYS A 54 -8.84 -5.84 -13.89
N LEU A 55 -8.49 -5.87 -12.60
CA LEU A 55 -8.30 -4.65 -11.80
C LEU A 55 -7.17 -3.77 -12.34
N LYS A 56 -6.02 -4.35 -12.69
CA LYS A 56 -4.90 -3.62 -13.32
C LYS A 56 -5.32 -2.99 -14.65
N HIS A 57 -6.12 -3.68 -15.44
CA HIS A 57 -6.61 -3.16 -16.71
C HIS A 57 -7.56 -1.97 -16.53
N MET A 58 -8.47 -2.06 -15.55
CA MET A 58 -9.46 -1.00 -15.28
C MET A 58 -8.83 0.34 -14.89
N ILE A 59 -7.67 0.32 -14.25
CA ILE A 59 -7.02 1.55 -13.79
C ILE A 59 -6.14 2.22 -14.84
N ARG A 60 -5.91 1.63 -16.02
CA ARG A 60 -5.03 2.22 -17.04
C ARG A 60 -5.44 3.67 -17.41
N PRO A 61 -4.49 4.58 -17.67
CA PRO A 61 -3.03 4.35 -17.81
C PRO A 61 -2.27 4.27 -16.48
N GLU A 62 -2.93 4.42 -15.33
CA GLU A 62 -2.32 4.18 -14.02
C GLU A 62 -1.89 2.71 -13.84
N VAL A 63 -0.90 2.49 -12.98
CA VAL A 63 -0.37 1.17 -12.64
C VAL A 63 -0.23 1.05 -11.12
N PHE A 64 -0.53 -0.11 -10.57
CA PHE A 64 -0.24 -0.42 -9.17
C PHE A 64 1.25 -0.70 -8.99
N LEU A 65 1.90 -0.05 -8.02
CA LEU A 65 3.25 -0.42 -7.57
C LEU A 65 3.24 -1.84 -7.00
N THR A 66 2.27 -2.13 -6.14
CA THR A 66 1.97 -3.48 -5.68
C THR A 66 0.46 -3.68 -5.62
N LEU A 67 0.00 -4.90 -5.90
CA LEU A 67 -1.39 -5.30 -5.71
C LEU A 67 -1.37 -6.64 -4.97
N LYS A 68 -1.88 -6.65 -3.74
CA LYS A 68 -1.79 -7.82 -2.85
C LYS A 68 -3.17 -8.23 -2.38
N ILE A 69 -3.45 -9.53 -2.42
CA ILE A 69 -4.63 -10.11 -1.79
C ILE A 69 -4.30 -10.34 -0.32
N PHE A 70 -5.09 -9.75 0.58
CA PHE A 70 -4.91 -9.95 2.03
C PHE A 70 -6.04 -10.78 2.64
N LYS A 71 -7.17 -10.93 1.95
CA LYS A 71 -8.25 -11.82 2.37
C LYS A 71 -9.01 -12.35 1.15
N SER A 72 -9.22 -13.67 1.09
CA SER A 72 -10.07 -14.30 0.09
C SER A 72 -11.04 -15.25 0.77
N THR A 73 -12.30 -15.22 0.36
CA THR A 73 -13.41 -16.01 0.88
C THR A 73 -14.30 -16.46 -0.27
N MET A 74 -15.31 -17.27 0.00
CA MET A 74 -16.31 -17.66 -1.02
C MET A 74 -17.21 -16.48 -1.46
N GLU A 75 -17.30 -15.42 -0.66
CA GLU A 75 -18.19 -14.28 -0.91
C GLU A 75 -17.47 -13.06 -1.47
N PHE A 76 -16.18 -12.90 -1.16
CA PHE A 76 -15.41 -11.75 -1.59
C PHE A 76 -13.89 -11.98 -1.56
N ILE A 77 -13.19 -11.17 -2.36
CA ILE A 77 -11.73 -11.01 -2.34
C ILE A 77 -11.41 -9.58 -1.95
N ARG A 78 -10.55 -9.39 -0.95
CA ARG A 78 -10.01 -8.08 -0.57
C ARG A 78 -8.55 -7.94 -0.96
N LEU A 79 -8.26 -6.83 -1.62
CA LEU A 79 -6.95 -6.47 -2.13
C LEU A 79 -6.55 -5.09 -1.61
N GLU A 80 -5.25 -4.91 -1.42
CA GLU A 80 -4.62 -3.60 -1.21
C GLU A 80 -3.75 -3.30 -2.43
N GLY A 81 -4.00 -2.14 -3.05
CA GLY A 81 -3.20 -1.60 -4.15
C GLY A 81 -2.38 -0.40 -3.68
N GLU A 82 -1.07 -0.42 -3.93
CA GLU A 82 -0.18 0.72 -3.71
C GLU A 82 -0.04 1.53 -5.00
N ILE A 83 -0.17 2.85 -4.88
CA ILE A 83 -0.17 3.82 -5.97
C ILE A 83 0.97 4.80 -5.74
N GLU A 84 1.73 5.04 -6.80
CA GLU A 84 2.95 5.85 -6.77
C GLU A 84 2.69 7.32 -6.37
N ASN A 85 1.60 7.93 -6.82
CA ASN A 85 1.28 9.33 -6.56
C ASN A 85 -0.09 9.46 -5.89
N LYS A 86 -0.12 10.15 -4.75
CA LYS A 86 -1.33 10.37 -3.95
C LYS A 86 -2.37 11.18 -4.69
N SER A 87 -1.95 12.15 -5.50
CA SER A 87 -2.84 12.93 -6.36
C SER A 87 -3.72 12.08 -7.29
N ARG A 88 -3.26 10.86 -7.66
CA ARG A 88 -3.99 9.97 -8.59
C ARG A 88 -5.00 9.04 -7.92
N ILE A 89 -5.01 8.96 -6.58
CA ILE A 89 -5.85 7.98 -5.87
C ILE A 89 -7.34 8.17 -6.16
N HIS A 90 -7.79 9.42 -6.23
CA HIS A 90 -9.19 9.73 -6.51
C HIS A 90 -9.62 9.20 -7.89
N ASN A 91 -8.79 9.41 -8.92
CA ASN A 91 -9.05 8.92 -10.27
C ASN A 91 -9.11 7.39 -10.32
N ILE A 92 -8.25 6.71 -9.55
CA ILE A 92 -8.25 5.24 -9.46
C ILE A 92 -9.52 4.73 -8.79
N ILE A 93 -9.94 5.37 -7.69
CA ILE A 93 -11.19 5.02 -7.02
C ILE A 93 -12.39 5.19 -7.96
N LEU A 94 -12.46 6.29 -8.72
CA LEU A 94 -13.53 6.51 -9.72
C LEU A 94 -13.58 5.43 -10.81
N LYS A 95 -12.42 4.87 -11.19
CA LYS A 95 -12.32 3.79 -12.18
C LYS A 95 -12.68 2.42 -11.60
N LEU A 96 -12.74 2.26 -10.28
CA LEU A 96 -12.95 0.97 -9.62
C LEU A 96 -14.27 0.89 -8.85
N ASP A 97 -14.59 1.89 -8.02
CA ASP A 97 -15.74 1.84 -7.13
C ASP A 97 -17.06 1.83 -7.91
N GLY A 98 -17.94 0.91 -7.54
CA GLY A 98 -19.23 0.71 -8.22
C GLY A 98 -19.12 0.10 -9.62
N LYS A 99 -17.91 -0.21 -10.09
CA LYS A 99 -17.69 -0.89 -11.39
C LYS A 99 -17.82 -2.40 -11.24
N THR A 100 -17.77 -3.08 -12.38
CA THR A 100 -18.00 -4.51 -12.46
C THR A 100 -16.95 -5.21 -13.30
N ILE A 101 -16.62 -6.45 -12.93
CA ILE A 101 -15.69 -7.31 -13.67
C ILE A 101 -16.47 -8.52 -14.18
N LYS A 102 -16.26 -8.87 -15.46
CA LYS A 102 -16.70 -10.14 -16.03
C LYS A 102 -15.49 -11.04 -16.22
N LEU A 103 -15.56 -12.24 -15.63
CA LEU A 103 -14.52 -13.26 -15.75
C LEU A 103 -14.81 -14.21 -16.91
N SER A 104 -13.75 -14.76 -17.48
CA SER A 104 -13.85 -15.77 -18.54
C SER A 104 -14.46 -17.06 -18.00
N GLY A 105 -15.41 -17.65 -18.73
CA GLY A 105 -16.08 -18.89 -18.32
C GLY A 105 -17.12 -18.76 -17.20
N PHE A 106 -17.41 -17.52 -16.76
CA PHE A 106 -18.49 -17.18 -15.84
C PHE A 106 -19.54 -16.29 -16.51
N THR A 107 -20.80 -16.53 -16.18
CA THR A 107 -21.93 -15.70 -16.66
C THR A 107 -22.17 -14.51 -15.73
N GLU A 108 -21.78 -14.69 -14.48
CA GLU A 108 -21.96 -13.78 -13.37
C GLU A 108 -20.99 -12.61 -13.44
N ILE A 109 -21.48 -11.47 -12.96
CA ILE A 109 -20.74 -10.21 -12.95
C ILE A 109 -20.29 -9.96 -11.51
N LEU A 110 -19.01 -9.68 -11.32
CA LEU A 110 -18.43 -9.35 -10.01
C LEU A 110 -18.56 -7.85 -9.76
N LYS A 111 -19.02 -7.46 -8.58
CA LYS A 111 -19.09 -6.04 -8.19
C LYS A 111 -17.80 -5.63 -7.49
N VAL A 112 -17.28 -4.47 -7.84
CA VAL A 112 -16.07 -3.89 -7.25
C VAL A 112 -16.46 -2.72 -6.35
N ARG A 113 -15.95 -2.75 -5.12
CA ARG A 113 -15.93 -1.59 -4.22
C ARG A 113 -14.49 -1.17 -4.00
N ALA A 114 -14.21 0.12 -4.03
CA ALA A 114 -12.88 0.65 -3.79
C ALA A 114 -12.94 1.90 -2.92
N ALA A 115 -11.99 2.05 -2.00
CA ALA A 115 -11.87 3.21 -1.14
C ALA A 115 -10.41 3.46 -0.80
N GLU A 116 -10.05 4.72 -0.55
CA GLU A 116 -8.73 5.07 -0.02
C GLU A 116 -8.52 4.35 1.32
N ALA A 117 -7.36 3.73 1.46
CA ALA A 117 -7.00 3.06 2.69
C ALA A 117 -6.67 4.10 3.75
N LYS A 118 -7.25 3.94 4.93
CA LYS A 118 -6.86 4.75 6.08
C LYS A 118 -5.45 4.32 6.50
N VAL A 119 -4.53 5.27 6.51
CA VAL A 119 -3.23 5.07 7.14
C VAL A 119 -3.48 4.97 8.64
N SER A 120 -3.14 3.83 9.23
CA SER A 120 -3.21 3.66 10.69
C SER A 120 -2.15 4.56 11.31
N PHE A 121 -2.58 5.71 11.83
CA PHE A 121 -1.73 6.63 12.56
C PHE A 121 -2.17 6.64 14.03
N PRO A 122 -1.24 6.53 15.00
CA PRO A 122 -1.61 6.55 16.40
C PRO A 122 -2.24 7.90 16.77
N SER A 123 -3.36 7.85 17.47
CA SER A 123 -4.00 9.04 18.03
C SER A 123 -3.17 9.61 19.19
N LYS A 124 -3.43 10.86 19.58
CA LYS A 124 -2.83 11.43 20.80
C LYS A 124 -3.02 10.53 22.03
N HIS A 125 -4.21 9.95 22.17
CA HIS A 125 -4.51 9.04 23.26
C HIS A 125 -3.63 7.77 23.22
N ASP A 126 -3.37 7.23 22.03
CA ASP A 126 -2.50 6.06 21.86
C ASP A 126 -1.06 6.38 22.29
N TRP A 127 -0.57 7.58 21.93
CA TRP A 127 0.73 8.07 22.39
C TRP A 127 0.77 8.28 23.91
N ASP A 128 -0.20 9.00 24.47
CA ASP A 128 -0.27 9.30 25.90
C ASP A 128 -0.37 8.02 26.75
N SER A 129 -1.07 7.00 26.24
CA SER A 129 -1.17 5.69 26.90
C SER A 129 0.16 4.94 26.83
N TYR A 130 0.79 4.89 25.66
CA TYR A 130 2.09 4.23 25.50
C TYR A 130 3.14 4.81 26.46
N PHE A 131 3.32 6.14 26.47
CA PHE A 131 4.35 6.78 27.29
C PHE A 131 4.08 6.68 28.79
N ARG A 132 2.81 6.54 29.19
CA ARG A 132 2.42 6.30 30.59
C ARG A 132 2.78 4.89 31.05
N ASP A 133 2.56 3.90 30.20
CA ASP A 133 2.64 2.49 30.58
C ASP A 133 4.05 1.90 30.34
N ALA A 134 4.86 2.51 29.48
CA ALA A 134 6.21 2.07 29.12
C ALA A 134 7.26 2.41 30.20
N LYS A 135 7.11 1.85 31.41
CA LYS A 135 7.94 2.14 32.60
C LYS A 135 9.44 1.81 32.46
N ASN A 136 9.82 0.98 31.49
CA ASN A 136 11.21 0.54 31.26
C ASN A 136 11.78 1.06 29.92
N MET A 137 11.10 1.98 29.25
CA MET A 137 11.57 2.56 27.99
C MET A 137 12.67 3.59 28.27
N ASN A 138 13.78 3.52 27.53
CA ASN A 138 14.81 4.54 27.52
C ASN A 138 14.75 5.28 26.16
N GLU A 139 14.30 6.53 26.18
CA GLU A 139 14.18 7.37 24.98
C GLU A 139 15.53 7.60 24.27
N MET A 140 16.66 7.44 24.97
CA MET A 140 17.99 7.57 24.36
C MET A 140 18.47 6.29 23.68
N LYS A 141 17.74 5.18 23.79
CA LYS A 141 18.07 3.94 23.07
C LYS A 141 17.35 3.90 21.71
N PRO A 142 18.08 3.73 20.60
CA PRO A 142 17.48 3.64 19.27
C PRO A 142 16.42 2.52 19.21
N GLY A 143 15.22 2.88 18.77
CA GLY A 143 14.12 1.92 18.54
C GLY A 143 13.26 1.61 19.76
N GLU A 144 13.58 2.13 20.96
CA GLU A 144 12.71 1.97 22.13
C GLU A 144 11.56 3.01 22.14
N ARG A 145 11.74 4.17 21.49
CA ARG A 145 10.70 5.19 21.38
C ARG A 145 9.75 4.88 20.21
N PRO A 146 8.42 4.91 20.40
CA PRO A 146 7.43 4.51 19.39
C PRO A 146 7.38 5.34 18.11
N ASP A 147 7.98 6.53 18.10
CA ASP A 147 8.12 7.38 16.90
C ASP A 147 9.48 7.22 16.21
N THR A 148 10.29 6.26 16.63
CA THR A 148 11.57 5.95 15.97
C THR A 148 11.31 5.14 14.69
N ILE A 149 11.76 5.66 13.55
CA ILE A 149 11.81 4.90 12.30
C ILE A 149 13.17 4.20 12.19
N TYR A 150 13.17 2.88 12.24
CA TYR A 150 14.38 2.09 12.02
C TYR A 150 14.57 1.79 10.53
N LEU A 151 15.60 2.40 9.95
CA LEU A 151 16.03 2.13 8.57
C LEU A 151 17.23 1.18 8.60
N LYS A 152 17.19 0.13 7.78
CA LYS A 152 18.28 -0.84 7.62
C LYS A 152 18.55 -1.13 6.15
N ASP A 153 19.66 -1.82 5.90
CA ASP A 153 20.08 -2.24 4.56
C ASP A 153 20.29 -1.07 3.59
N LEU A 154 20.62 0.12 4.12
CA LEU A 154 20.96 1.30 3.34
C LEU A 154 22.46 1.27 2.95
N PRO A 155 22.84 1.80 1.77
CA PRO A 155 24.24 1.89 1.37
C PRO A 155 25.06 2.70 2.38
N THR A 156 26.07 2.10 3.01
CA THR A 156 26.87 2.77 4.05
C THR A 156 27.69 3.95 3.51
N ARG A 157 28.11 3.90 2.23
CA ARG A 157 28.79 5.01 1.55
C ARG A 157 27.96 6.29 1.48
N TRP A 158 26.64 6.16 1.51
CA TRP A 158 25.74 7.30 1.44
C TRP A 158 25.75 8.14 2.73
N PHE A 159 26.08 7.51 3.87
CA PHE A 159 26.28 8.20 5.16
C PHE A 159 27.72 8.67 5.39
N ALA A 160 28.66 8.32 4.50
CA ALA A 160 30.02 8.81 4.62
C ALA A 160 30.01 10.31 4.34
N VAL A 161 30.54 11.10 5.28
CA VAL A 161 30.81 12.51 5.05
C VAL A 161 31.68 12.59 3.80
N HIS A 162 31.17 13.24 2.76
CA HIS A 162 32.02 13.57 1.63
C HIS A 162 32.98 14.63 2.14
N SER A 163 34.19 14.22 2.47
CA SER A 163 35.29 15.16 2.65
C SER A 163 35.59 15.71 1.26
N ASP A 164 34.94 16.83 0.92
CA ASP A 164 35.26 17.62 -0.25
C ASP A 164 36.75 18.00 -0.15
N ASN A 165 37.55 17.48 -1.08
CA ASN A 165 38.90 17.95 -1.40
C ASN A 165 38.88 18.48 -2.82
#